data_AF-A0A131Z832-F1
#
_entry.id   AF-A0A131Z832-F1
#
_cell.length_a   1.000
_cell.length_b   1.000
_cell.length_c   1.000
_cell.angle_alpha   90.00
_cell.angle_beta   90.00
_cell.angle_gamma   90.00
#
_symmetry.space_group_name_H-M   'P 1'
#
loop_
_entity.id
_entity.type
_entity.pdbx_description
1 polymer ?
#
loop_
_entity_poly.entity_id
_entity_poly.type
_entity_poly.pdbx_seq_one_letter_code
_entity_poly.pdbx_strand_id
1 'polypeptide(L)'
;LENTGFGKATKFVSLLSEIAGDNYALLEVYLHGAKVGVDAKWCLFAVREATRRNCGLLERAAAFNQTAPLDRYTASAFETVARSPALLRELAQKTGVAAAEVAERLQSRLEGVEGLHDFMRLTGVVKERVTCVPPVEGCGMQLHDLSDECWRLVRSYLSFDDVKPYHFMPS
;
A
#
# COMPACT_ATOMS: atom_id res chain seq x y z
N LEU A 1 -23.69 -34.86 -19.99
CA LEU A 1 -24.16 -33.95 -18.92
C LEU A 1 -22.95 -33.17 -18.40
N GLU A 2 -22.93 -31.88 -18.75
CA GLU A 2 -22.19 -30.76 -18.13
C GLU A 2 -20.67 -30.88 -17.89
N ASN A 3 -19.88 -30.73 -18.97
CA ASN A 3 -18.45 -30.39 -18.90
C ASN A 3 -18.19 -28.87 -19.07
N THR A 4 -19.26 -28.07 -19.06
CA THR A 4 -19.24 -26.61 -19.27
C THR A 4 -18.66 -25.86 -18.07
N GLY A 5 -18.81 -26.38 -16.85
CA GLY A 5 -18.23 -25.77 -15.64
C GLY A 5 -16.71 -25.88 -15.55
N PHE A 6 -16.14 -27.03 -15.95
CA PHE A 6 -14.69 -27.30 -15.92
C PHE A 6 -13.90 -26.34 -16.84
N GLY A 7 -14.36 -26.19 -18.09
CA GLY A 7 -13.74 -25.29 -19.06
C GLY A 7 -13.88 -23.81 -18.67
N LYS A 8 -15.01 -23.42 -18.08
CA LYS A 8 -15.24 -22.04 -17.60
C LYS A 8 -14.35 -21.70 -16.40
N ALA A 9 -14.24 -22.59 -15.42
CA ALA A 9 -13.39 -22.37 -14.24
C ALA A 9 -11.91 -22.25 -14.63
N THR A 10 -11.44 -23.12 -15.53
CA THR A 10 -10.07 -23.08 -16.05
C THR A 10 -9.78 -21.74 -16.73
N LYS A 11 -10.64 -21.28 -17.65
CA LYS A 11 -10.48 -19.98 -18.31
C LYS A 11 -10.53 -18.80 -17.35
N PHE A 12 -11.46 -18.84 -16.39
CA PHE A 12 -11.60 -17.79 -15.38
C PHE A 12 -10.33 -17.63 -14.55
N VAL A 13 -9.77 -18.74 -14.06
CA VAL A 13 -8.56 -18.71 -13.24
C VAL A 13 -7.36 -18.22 -14.03
N SER A 14 -7.22 -18.62 -15.31
CA SER A 14 -6.17 -18.12 -16.19
C SER A 14 -6.25 -16.60 -16.36
N LEU A 15 -7.43 -16.08 -16.73
CA LEU A 15 -7.64 -14.64 -16.88
C LEU A 15 -7.40 -13.88 -15.57
N LEU A 16 -7.89 -14.43 -14.45
CA LEU A 16 -7.70 -13.79 -13.15
C LEU A 16 -6.22 -13.75 -12.74
N SER A 17 -5.45 -14.79 -13.08
CA SER A 17 -4.02 -14.84 -12.77
C SER A 17 -3.21 -13.78 -13.52
N GLU A 18 -3.63 -13.39 -14.73
CA GLU A 18 -2.98 -12.33 -15.51
C GLU A 18 -3.07 -10.96 -14.83
N ILE A 19 -4.17 -10.71 -14.11
CA ILE A 19 -4.41 -9.42 -13.44
C ILE A 19 -4.14 -9.45 -11.93
N ALA A 20 -3.98 -10.63 -11.34
CA ALA A 20 -3.86 -10.80 -9.89
C ALA A 20 -2.56 -10.19 -9.32
N GLY A 21 -1.48 -10.17 -10.10
CA GLY A 21 -0.20 -9.59 -9.69
C GLY A 21 -0.31 -8.11 -9.34
N ASP A 22 -1.06 -7.35 -10.13
CA ASP A 22 -1.18 -5.89 -9.96
C ASP A 22 -2.49 -5.48 -9.26
N ASN A 23 -3.37 -6.43 -8.97
CA ASN A 23 -4.62 -6.20 -8.27
C ASN A 23 -4.43 -6.37 -6.76
N TYR A 24 -4.48 -5.25 -6.02
CA TYR A 24 -4.39 -5.22 -4.55
C TYR A 24 -5.74 -5.31 -3.84
N ALA A 25 -6.86 -5.33 -4.58
CA ALA A 25 -8.21 -5.42 -4.05
C ALA A 25 -8.74 -6.86 -3.96
N LEU A 26 -8.04 -7.83 -4.55
CA LEU A 26 -8.41 -9.24 -4.53
C LEU A 26 -7.99 -9.88 -3.19
N LEU A 27 -8.96 -10.18 -2.32
CA LEU A 27 -8.67 -10.71 -0.98
C LEU A 27 -8.97 -12.19 -0.83
N GLU A 28 -10.00 -12.67 -1.53
CA GLU A 28 -10.44 -14.06 -1.45
C GLU A 28 -10.98 -14.52 -2.80
N VAL A 29 -10.72 -15.78 -3.14
CA VAL A 29 -11.25 -16.43 -4.34
C VAL A 29 -11.71 -17.83 -3.96
N TYR A 30 -13.01 -18.08 -4.11
CA TYR A 30 -13.61 -19.38 -3.87
C TYR A 30 -14.08 -20.01 -5.17
N LEU A 31 -13.60 -21.22 -5.44
CA LEU A 31 -14.04 -22.05 -6.56
C LEU A 31 -14.83 -23.24 -6.01
N HIS A 32 -16.13 -23.03 -5.77
CA HIS A 32 -16.99 -24.08 -5.22
C HIS A 32 -17.21 -25.20 -6.25
N GLY A 33 -16.78 -26.42 -5.90
CA GLY A 33 -17.01 -27.63 -6.70
C GLY A 33 -16.34 -27.64 -8.09
N ALA A 34 -15.57 -26.61 -8.44
CA ALA A 34 -14.96 -26.49 -9.74
C ALA A 34 -13.65 -27.28 -9.80
N LYS A 35 -13.57 -28.24 -10.71
CA LYS A 35 -12.31 -28.84 -11.11
C LYS A 35 -11.63 -27.89 -12.10
N VAL A 36 -10.32 -27.70 -11.94
CA VAL A 36 -9.51 -26.86 -12.82
C VAL A 36 -8.51 -27.76 -13.55
N GLY A 37 -8.24 -27.46 -14.82
CA GLY A 37 -7.22 -28.17 -15.60
C GLY A 37 -5.84 -28.14 -14.93
N VAL A 38 -4.99 -29.12 -15.24
CA VAL A 38 -3.63 -29.21 -14.68
C VAL A 38 -2.85 -27.93 -14.94
N ASP A 39 -2.95 -27.38 -16.14
CA ASP A 39 -2.25 -26.15 -16.55
C ASP A 39 -2.73 -24.93 -15.75
N ALA A 40 -4.01 -24.86 -15.42
CA ALA A 40 -4.59 -23.77 -14.64
C ALA A 40 -4.38 -23.91 -13.13
N LYS A 41 -3.73 -24.98 -12.65
CA LYS A 41 -3.31 -25.07 -11.23
C LYS A 41 -2.25 -24.02 -10.90
N TRP A 42 -1.34 -23.73 -11.82
CA TRP A 42 -0.34 -22.67 -11.65
C TRP A 42 -1.00 -21.29 -11.59
N CYS A 43 -1.97 -21.04 -12.47
CA CYS A 43 -2.79 -19.83 -12.42
C CYS A 43 -3.54 -19.72 -11.08
N LEU A 44 -4.13 -20.82 -10.58
CA LEU A 44 -4.80 -20.82 -9.28
C LEU A 44 -3.83 -20.53 -8.12
N PHE A 45 -2.62 -21.08 -8.18
CA PHE A 45 -1.58 -20.80 -7.20
C PHE A 45 -1.20 -19.32 -7.21
N ALA A 46 -0.98 -18.71 -8.39
CA ALA A 46 -0.67 -17.29 -8.51
C ALA A 46 -1.78 -16.40 -7.94
N VAL A 47 -3.05 -16.74 -8.21
CA VAL A 47 -4.21 -16.05 -7.63
C VAL A 47 -4.23 -16.15 -6.10
N ARG A 48 -3.93 -17.33 -5.55
CA ARG A 48 -3.88 -17.53 -4.09
C ARG A 48 -2.73 -16.75 -3.44
N GLU A 49 -1.57 -16.73 -4.07
CA GLU A 49 -0.44 -15.94 -3.59
C GLU A 49 -0.74 -14.43 -3.62
N ALA A 50 -1.43 -13.95 -4.67
CA ALA A 50 -1.90 -12.57 -4.72
C ALA A 50 -2.87 -12.26 -3.57
N THR A 51 -3.86 -13.13 -3.31
CA THR A 51 -4.78 -12.94 -2.17
C THR A 51 -4.03 -12.92 -0.84
N ARG A 52 -3.09 -13.84 -0.63
CA ARG A 52 -2.27 -13.90 0.60
C ARG A 52 -1.44 -12.63 0.78
N ARG A 53 -0.79 -12.14 -0.28
CA ARG A 53 -0.04 -10.87 -0.28
C ARG A 53 -0.94 -9.70 0.09
N ASN A 54 -2.11 -9.60 -0.55
CA ASN A 54 -3.04 -8.50 -0.35
C ASN A 54 -3.60 -8.48 1.08
N CYS A 55 -3.94 -9.64 1.65
CA CYS A 55 -4.32 -9.74 3.06
C CYS A 55 -3.18 -9.27 3.99
N GLY A 56 -1.93 -9.71 3.73
CA GLY A 56 -0.78 -9.25 4.50
C GLY A 56 -0.47 -7.75 4.34
N LEU A 57 -0.85 -7.12 3.22
CA LEU A 57 -0.79 -5.67 3.05
C LEU A 57 -1.88 -4.97 3.87
N LEU A 58 -3.12 -5.47 3.82
CA LEU A 58 -4.22 -4.93 4.61
C LEU A 58 -3.95 -4.99 6.11
N GLU A 59 -3.39 -6.10 6.61
CA GLU A 59 -3.04 -6.23 8.04
C GLU A 59 -2.00 -5.20 8.46
N ARG A 60 -0.95 -5.01 7.65
CA ARG A 60 0.09 -4.00 7.90
C ARG A 60 -0.44 -2.58 7.81
N ALA A 61 -1.30 -2.29 6.83
CA ALA A 61 -1.97 -1.00 6.70
C ALA A 61 -2.90 -0.73 7.88
N ALA A 62 -3.61 -1.76 8.37
CA ALA A 62 -4.44 -1.64 9.56
C ALA A 62 -3.60 -1.35 10.81
N ALA A 63 -2.45 -2.02 10.97
CA ALA A 63 -1.52 -1.77 12.06
C ALA A 63 -0.93 -0.35 12.01
N PHE A 64 -0.58 0.15 10.82
CA PHE A 64 -0.14 1.53 10.60
C PHE A 64 -1.17 2.54 11.10
N ASN A 65 -2.45 2.29 10.85
CA ASN A 65 -3.51 3.19 11.27
C ASN A 65 -3.77 3.16 12.78
N GLN A 66 -3.50 2.04 13.46
CA GLN A 66 -3.87 1.80 14.85
C GLN A 66 -2.74 2.03 15.87
N THR A 67 -1.48 1.78 15.50
CA THR A 67 -0.38 1.68 16.47
C THR A 67 0.78 2.61 16.13
N ALA A 68 1.49 3.07 17.18
CA ALA A 68 2.79 3.71 17.08
C ALA A 68 3.83 2.82 17.79
N PRO A 69 5.10 2.77 17.33
CA PRO A 69 5.72 3.59 16.29
C PRO A 69 5.46 3.07 14.87
N LEU A 70 5.41 4.02 13.93
CA LEU A 70 5.20 3.77 12.51
C LEU A 70 6.52 3.41 11.83
N ASP A 71 6.54 2.33 11.06
CA ASP A 71 7.71 1.93 10.26
C ASP A 71 7.44 2.07 8.76
N ARG A 72 8.51 2.07 7.96
CA ARG A 72 8.43 2.18 6.50
C ARG A 72 7.55 1.09 5.86
N TYR A 73 7.61 -0.14 6.36
CA TYR A 73 6.95 -1.28 5.73
C TYR A 73 5.43 -1.21 5.90
N THR A 74 4.98 -0.78 7.08
CA THR A 74 3.57 -0.53 7.39
C THR A 74 3.06 0.71 6.67
N ALA A 75 3.88 1.76 6.53
CA ALA A 75 3.57 2.94 5.72
C ALA A 75 3.42 2.64 4.22
N SER A 76 4.34 1.87 3.64
CA SER A 76 4.28 1.42 2.24
C SER A 76 3.04 0.56 1.97
N ALA A 77 2.74 -0.37 2.88
CA ALA A 77 1.51 -1.15 2.80
C ALA A 77 0.26 -0.28 2.87
N PHE A 78 0.25 0.72 3.77
CA PHE A 78 -0.83 1.68 3.89
C PHE A 78 -1.02 2.50 2.61
N GLU A 79 0.04 3.10 2.05
CA GLU A 79 0.00 3.82 0.76
C GLU A 79 -0.66 2.97 -0.34
N THR A 80 -0.32 1.68 -0.41
CA THR A 80 -0.82 0.76 -1.44
C THR A 80 -2.33 0.52 -1.33
N VAL A 81 -2.86 0.40 -0.11
CA VAL A 81 -4.26 -0.05 0.12
C VAL A 81 -5.15 0.98 0.81
N ALA A 82 -4.67 2.18 1.10
CA ALA A 82 -5.41 3.23 1.83
C ALA A 82 -6.76 3.58 1.18
N ARG A 83 -6.80 3.54 -0.16
CA ARG A 83 -8.01 3.84 -0.94
C ARG A 83 -8.91 2.61 -1.16
N SER A 84 -8.50 1.43 -0.67
CA SER A 84 -9.27 0.20 -0.81
C SER A 84 -10.42 0.17 0.22
N PRO A 85 -11.68 -0.05 -0.21
CA PRO A 85 -12.81 -0.26 0.71
C PRO A 85 -12.60 -1.46 1.66
N ALA A 86 -11.70 -2.38 1.30
CA ALA A 86 -11.33 -3.49 2.15
C ALA A 86 -10.68 -3.04 3.46
N LEU A 87 -9.81 -2.04 3.41
CA LEU A 87 -9.12 -1.54 4.59
C LEU A 87 -10.09 -0.92 5.59
N LEU A 88 -11.05 -0.14 5.10
CA LEU A 88 -12.12 0.44 5.91
C LEU A 88 -12.91 -0.66 6.65
N ARG A 89 -13.34 -1.69 5.93
CA ARG A 89 -14.10 -2.82 6.51
C ARG A 89 -13.28 -3.57 7.55
N GLU A 90 -12.03 -3.89 7.23
CA GLU A 90 -11.10 -4.57 8.11
C GLU A 90 -10.88 -3.79 9.42
N LEU A 91 -10.66 -2.48 9.31
CA LEU A 91 -10.46 -1.60 10.46
C LEU A 91 -11.72 -1.45 11.31
N ALA A 92 -12.89 -1.25 10.69
CA ALA A 92 -14.16 -1.17 11.41
C ALA A 92 -14.46 -2.48 12.17
N GLN A 93 -14.19 -3.63 11.56
CA GLN A 93 -14.36 -4.93 12.21
C GLN A 93 -13.37 -5.12 13.37
N LYS A 94 -12.07 -4.81 13.17
CA LYS A 94 -11.05 -5.01 14.20
C LYS A 94 -11.18 -4.08 15.40
N THR A 95 -11.65 -2.85 15.18
CA THR A 95 -11.73 -1.84 16.25
C THR A 95 -13.12 -1.77 16.89
N GLY A 96 -14.15 -2.32 16.24
CA GLY A 96 -15.55 -2.15 16.67
C GLY A 96 -16.07 -0.72 16.56
N VAL A 97 -15.31 0.16 15.88
CA VAL A 97 -15.64 1.58 15.69
C VAL A 97 -16.55 1.76 14.48
N ALA A 98 -17.39 2.80 14.50
CA ALA A 98 -18.24 3.14 13.38
C ALA A 98 -17.43 3.41 12.11
N ALA A 99 -17.90 2.92 10.96
CA ALA A 99 -17.20 3.05 9.69
C ALA A 99 -16.88 4.51 9.31
N ALA A 100 -17.74 5.47 9.67
CA ALA A 100 -17.50 6.89 9.43
C ALA A 100 -16.27 7.41 10.19
N GLU A 101 -16.14 7.07 11.48
CA GLU A 101 -14.99 7.46 12.30
C GLU A 101 -13.70 6.78 11.81
N VAL A 102 -13.78 5.52 11.36
CA VAL A 102 -12.64 4.86 10.72
C VAL A 102 -12.24 5.57 9.43
N ALA A 103 -13.20 6.01 8.61
CA ALA A 103 -12.93 6.73 7.38
C ALA A 103 -12.22 8.08 7.65
N GLU A 104 -12.66 8.82 8.66
CA GLU A 104 -12.00 10.07 9.07
C GLU A 104 -10.57 9.84 9.53
N ARG A 105 -10.33 8.80 10.35
CA ARG A 105 -8.97 8.43 10.79
C ARG A 105 -8.08 8.03 9.62
N LEU A 106 -8.62 7.24 8.69
CA LEU A 106 -7.92 6.84 7.46
C LEU A 106 -7.55 8.04 6.61
N GLN A 107 -8.48 8.98 6.43
CA GLN A 107 -8.26 10.19 5.65
C GLN A 107 -7.17 11.07 6.28
N SER A 108 -7.24 11.29 7.59
CA SER A 108 -6.21 12.06 8.31
C SER A 108 -4.83 11.40 8.23
N ARG A 109 -4.77 10.06 8.32
CA ARG A 109 -3.51 9.32 8.14
C ARG A 109 -2.99 9.39 6.70
N LEU A 110 -3.87 9.32 5.72
CA LEU A 110 -3.50 9.45 4.30
C LEU A 110 -2.91 10.83 4.01
N GLU A 111 -3.53 11.89 4.51
CA GLU A 111 -3.01 13.26 4.36
C GLU A 111 -1.61 13.44 4.95
N GLY A 112 -1.34 12.84 6.12
CA GLY A 112 0.01 12.82 6.69
C GLY A 112 1.00 12.10 5.79
N VAL A 113 0.66 10.90 5.30
CA VAL A 113 1.54 10.07 4.45
C VAL A 113 1.76 10.66 3.05
N GLU A 114 0.77 11.38 2.52
CA GLU A 114 0.85 12.16 1.27
C GLU A 114 1.65 13.48 1.47
N GLY A 115 1.99 13.84 2.70
CA GLY A 115 2.92 14.91 3.02
C GLY A 115 4.39 14.47 2.90
N LEU A 116 5.23 15.27 2.24
CA LEU A 116 6.65 14.92 2.06
C LEU A 116 7.42 14.85 3.38
N HIS A 117 7.06 15.65 4.38
CA HIS A 117 7.75 15.65 5.67
C HIS A 117 7.63 14.32 6.42
N ASP A 118 6.41 13.79 6.54
CA ASP A 118 6.21 12.49 7.20
C ASP A 118 6.73 11.35 6.35
N PHE A 119 6.63 11.44 5.02
CA PHE A 119 7.31 10.52 4.10
C PHE A 119 8.82 10.46 4.36
N MET A 120 9.52 11.61 4.43
CA MET A 120 10.96 11.67 4.68
C MET A 120 11.35 11.11 6.05
N ARG A 121 10.50 11.31 7.07
CA ARG A 121 10.70 10.73 8.40
C ARG A 121 10.55 9.21 8.39
N LEU A 122 9.45 8.72 7.82
CA LEU A 122 9.11 7.29 7.74
C LEU A 122 10.11 6.50 6.89
N THR A 123 10.65 7.12 5.84
CA THR A 123 11.70 6.53 5.00
C THR A 123 13.10 6.68 5.58
N GLY A 124 13.27 7.46 6.66
CA GLY A 124 14.56 7.69 7.32
C GLY A 124 15.49 8.64 6.57
N VAL A 125 15.01 9.35 5.56
CA VAL A 125 15.78 10.40 4.85
C VAL A 125 16.09 11.56 5.80
N VAL A 126 15.15 11.87 6.71
CA VAL A 126 15.26 12.96 7.67
C VAL A 126 14.88 12.45 9.05
N LYS A 127 15.61 12.85 10.09
CA LYS A 127 15.28 12.50 11.48
C LYS A 127 14.06 13.26 12.01
N GLU A 128 14.00 14.57 11.78
CA GLU A 128 12.94 15.45 12.29
C GLU A 128 12.39 16.43 11.25
N ARG A 129 13.23 17.24 10.61
CA ARG A 129 12.79 18.16 9.53
C ARG A 129 13.96 18.60 8.66
N VAL A 130 13.65 19.07 7.46
CA VAL A 130 14.62 19.74 6.58
C VAL A 130 14.78 21.18 7.04
N THR A 131 16.02 21.62 7.23
CA THR A 131 16.36 23.03 7.49
C THR A 131 17.45 23.46 6.54
N CYS A 132 17.30 24.60 5.88
CA CYS A 132 18.37 25.17 5.08
C CYS A 132 19.29 26.02 5.94
N VAL A 133 20.56 26.09 5.56
CA VAL A 133 21.50 27.06 6.11
C VAL A 133 21.12 28.47 5.62
N PRO A 134 21.39 29.52 6.41
CA PRO A 134 21.13 30.89 5.99
C PRO A 134 21.71 31.16 4.60
N PRO A 135 20.94 31.78 3.69
CA PRO A 135 21.42 32.06 2.35
C PRO A 135 22.64 32.99 2.40
N VAL A 136 23.62 32.73 1.55
CA VAL A 136 24.62 33.74 1.17
C VAL A 136 23.88 34.81 0.35
N GLU A 137 24.23 36.09 0.51
CA GLU A 137 23.56 37.18 -0.23
C GLU A 137 23.41 36.86 -1.72
N GLY A 138 22.18 36.96 -2.24
CA GLY A 138 21.86 36.67 -3.64
C GLY A 138 21.49 35.22 -3.95
N CYS A 139 21.47 34.30 -2.98
CA CYS A 139 20.89 32.98 -3.18
C CYS A 139 19.36 33.07 -3.33
N GLY A 140 18.83 32.49 -4.41
CA GLY A 140 17.40 32.41 -4.69
C GLY A 140 16.64 31.46 -3.75
N MET A 141 15.40 31.16 -4.13
CA MET A 141 14.47 30.29 -3.37
C MET A 141 15.13 28.99 -2.93
N GLN A 142 15.04 28.67 -1.64
CA GLN A 142 15.58 27.47 -1.02
C GLN A 142 14.49 26.42 -0.82
N LEU A 143 14.90 25.18 -0.52
CA LEU A 143 13.97 24.06 -0.36
C LEU A 143 12.92 24.32 0.74
N HIS A 144 13.30 24.98 1.84
CA HIS A 144 12.40 25.31 2.94
C HIS A 144 11.39 26.42 2.60
N ASP A 145 11.58 27.14 1.48
CA ASP A 145 10.64 28.16 0.99
C ASP A 145 9.52 27.56 0.13
N LEU A 146 9.58 26.26 -0.18
CA LEU A 146 8.54 25.57 -0.94
C LEU A 146 7.23 25.50 -0.15
N SER A 147 6.12 25.78 -0.83
CA SER A 147 4.78 25.62 -0.25
C SER A 147 4.42 24.15 -0.05
N ASP A 148 3.44 23.88 0.81
CA ASP A 148 2.89 22.52 1.01
C ASP A 148 2.33 21.90 -0.29
N GLU A 149 1.89 22.73 -1.24
CA GLU A 149 1.45 22.26 -2.55
C GLU A 149 2.63 21.78 -3.40
N CYS A 150 3.72 22.55 -3.44
CA CYS A 150 4.95 22.11 -4.10
C CYS A 150 5.48 20.81 -3.47
N TRP A 151 5.41 20.69 -2.15
CA TRP A 151 5.83 19.47 -1.47
C TRP A 151 4.95 18.26 -1.78
N ARG A 152 3.63 18.44 -1.83
CA ARG A 152 2.71 17.37 -2.28
C ARG A 152 2.95 16.97 -3.73
N LEU A 153 3.25 17.94 -4.60
CA LEU A 153 3.59 17.64 -6.00
C LEU A 153 4.87 16.79 -6.08
N VAL A 154 5.94 17.15 -5.36
CA VAL A 154 7.16 16.33 -5.29
C VAL A 154 6.85 14.93 -4.77
N ARG A 155 6.07 14.84 -3.68
CA ARG A 155 5.67 13.57 -3.07
C ARG A 155 4.86 12.68 -4.02
N SER A 156 4.06 13.24 -4.93
CA SER A 156 3.28 12.48 -5.91
C SER A 156 4.13 11.68 -6.90
N TYR A 157 5.42 12.02 -7.06
CA TYR A 157 6.37 11.31 -7.90
C TYR A 157 7.20 10.27 -7.13
N LEU A 158 7.00 10.13 -5.82
CA LEU A 158 7.77 9.26 -4.94
C LEU A 158 6.87 8.22 -4.31
N SER A 159 7.33 6.98 -4.24
CA SER A 159 6.77 5.90 -3.43
C SER A 159 7.72 5.54 -2.28
N PHE A 160 7.20 4.85 -1.26
CA PHE A 160 8.06 4.35 -0.18
C PHE A 160 9.11 3.35 -0.66
N ASP A 161 8.93 2.74 -1.83
CA ASP A 161 9.83 1.74 -2.40
C ASP A 161 11.00 2.38 -3.16
N ASP A 162 10.87 3.64 -3.59
CA ASP A 162 11.93 4.39 -4.29
C ASP A 162 13.12 4.74 -3.39
N VAL A 163 12.90 4.87 -2.08
CA VAL A 163 13.97 5.18 -1.12
C VAL A 163 14.64 3.89 -0.68
N LYS A 164 15.87 3.60 -1.09
CA LYS A 164 16.56 2.39 -0.61
C LYS A 164 16.98 2.54 0.86
N PRO A 165 16.76 1.52 1.71
CA PRO A 165 17.29 1.56 3.06
C PRO A 165 18.81 1.61 2.97
N TYR A 166 19.44 2.45 3.78
CA TYR A 166 20.89 2.50 3.90
C TYR A 166 21.36 1.12 4.41
N HIS A 167 21.94 0.31 3.53
CA HIS A 167 22.69 -0.87 3.95
C HIS A 167 24.00 -0.38 4.56
N PHE A 168 24.10 -0.48 5.89
CA PHE A 168 25.36 -0.31 6.58
C PHE A 168 26.32 -1.39 6.08
N MET A 169 27.24 -1.05 5.17
CA MET A 169 28.39 -1.91 4.91
C MET A 169 29.35 -1.76 6.10
N PRO A 170 29.64 -2.84 6.85
CA PRO A 170 30.62 -2.76 7.91
C PRO A 170 31.98 -2.43 7.29
N SER A 171 32.67 -1.48 7.93
CA SER A 171 34.01 -1.01 7.56
C SER A 171 35.05 -2.11 7.77
#